data_AF-T5LST8-F1
#
_entry.id   AF-T5LST8-F1
#
_cell.length_a   1.000
_cell.length_b   1.000
_cell.length_c   1.000
_cell.angle_alpha   90.00
_cell.angle_beta   90.00
_cell.angle_gamma   90.00
#
_symmetry.space_group_name_H-M   'P 1'
#
loop_
_entity.id
_entity.type
_entity.pdbx_description
1 polymer ?
#
loop_
_entity_poly.entity_id
_entity_poly.type
_entity_poly.pdbx_seq_one_letter_code
_entity_poly.pdbx_strand_id
1 'polypeptide(L)'
;MRKRTILSLLIAVLIAAGCASSKMQYVQQTPPLDSSLTADCPQLPEPPEGDYDELTAWMVDVIGMYGDCAARHRATVRAWGTL
;
A
#
# COMPACT_ATOMS: atom_id res chain seq x y z
N MET A 1 53.76 -9.05 -18.17
CA MET A 1 53.29 -8.70 -16.80
C MET A 1 52.61 -7.33 -16.76
N ARG A 2 53.31 -6.24 -17.09
CA ARG A 2 52.81 -4.84 -16.98
C ARG A 2 51.46 -4.54 -17.68
N LYS A 3 51.21 -5.12 -18.87
CA LYS A 3 49.93 -4.95 -19.60
C LYS A 3 48.74 -5.60 -18.90
N ARG A 4 48.92 -6.74 -18.23
CA ARG A 4 47.85 -7.42 -17.48
C ARG A 4 47.45 -6.61 -16.26
N THR A 5 48.42 -6.05 -15.53
CA THR A 5 48.16 -5.21 -14.36
C THR A 5 47.41 -3.93 -14.72
N ILE A 6 47.76 -3.29 -15.84
CA ILE A 6 47.05 -2.10 -16.34
C ILE A 6 45.60 -2.44 -16.69
N LEU A 7 45.37 -3.58 -17.36
CA LEU A 7 44.01 -4.02 -17.72
C LEU A 7 43.14 -4.26 -16.47
N SER A 8 43.69 -4.92 -15.46
CA SER A 8 43.01 -5.16 -14.18
C SER A 8 42.66 -3.86 -13.44
N LEU A 9 43.56 -2.88 -13.44
CA LEU A 9 43.33 -1.58 -12.82
C LEU A 9 42.24 -0.78 -13.55
N LEU A 10 42.21 -0.83 -14.89
CA LEU A 10 41.17 -0.16 -15.68
C LEU A 10 39.77 -0.73 -15.39
N ILE A 11 39.64 -2.06 -15.28
CA ILE A 11 38.38 -2.72 -14.96
C ILE A 11 37.90 -2.31 -13.56
N ALA A 12 38.80 -2.26 -12.57
CA ALA A 12 38.45 -1.86 -11.21
C ALA A 12 37.93 -0.41 -11.14
N VAL A 13 38.54 0.52 -11.88
CA VAL A 13 38.11 1.92 -11.96
C VAL A 13 36.74 2.06 -12.64
N LEU A 14 36.50 1.30 -13.72
CA LEU A 14 35.22 1.32 -14.44
C LEU A 14 34.05 0.82 -13.57
N ILE A 15 34.27 -0.23 -12.77
CA ILE A 15 33.25 -0.77 -11.86
C ILE A 15 32.94 0.21 -10.73
N ALA A 16 33.97 0.85 -10.15
CA ALA A 16 33.80 1.81 -9.05
C ALA A 16 33.03 3.08 -9.47
N ALA A 17 33.24 3.57 -10.70
CA ALA A 17 32.53 4.73 -11.23
C ALA A 17 31.03 4.45 -11.49
N GLY A 18 30.68 3.21 -11.84
CA GLY A 18 29.29 2.79 -12.04
C GLY A 18 28.46 2.83 -10.76
N CYS A 19 29.04 2.43 -9.62
CA CYS A 19 28.34 2.45 -8.33
C CYS A 19 28.05 3.88 -7.83
N ALA A 20 28.97 4.83 -8.04
CA ALA A 20 28.77 6.23 -7.64
C ALA A 20 27.78 6.98 -8.55
N SER A 21 27.64 6.56 -9.82
CA SER A 21 26.70 7.16 -10.78
C SER A 21 25.30 6.54 -10.71
N SER A 22 25.10 5.49 -9.92
CA SER A 22 23.79 4.86 -9.77
C SER A 22 22.87 5.83 -9.03
N LYS A 23 21.87 6.36 -9.75
CA LYS A 23 20.84 7.18 -9.12
C LYS A 23 20.12 6.30 -8.11
N MET A 24 20.18 6.71 -6.84
CA MET A 24 19.40 6.13 -5.74
C MET A 24 17.97 5.89 -6.25
N GLN A 25 17.52 4.63 -6.18
CA GLN A 25 16.18 4.27 -6.63
C GLN A 25 15.20 5.23 -5.98
N TYR A 26 14.36 5.86 -6.80
CA TYR A 26 13.28 6.71 -6.36
C TYR A 26 12.42 5.89 -5.39
N VAL A 27 12.64 6.09 -4.09
CA VAL A 27 11.67 5.65 -3.09
C VAL A 27 10.46 6.52 -3.40
N GLN A 28 9.46 5.94 -4.07
CA GLN A 28 8.14 6.55 -4.12
C GLN A 28 7.80 6.88 -2.68
N GLN A 29 7.81 8.17 -2.34
CA GLN A 29 7.34 8.63 -1.04
C GLN A 29 5.83 8.44 -1.10
N THR A 30 5.38 7.22 -0.78
CA THR A 30 3.96 6.98 -0.53
C THR A 30 3.59 7.97 0.57
N PRO A 31 2.72 8.96 0.30
CA PRO A 31 2.38 9.93 1.32
C PRO A 31 1.82 9.16 2.52
N PRO A 32 2.22 9.52 3.75
CA PRO A 32 1.69 8.88 4.94
C PRO A 32 0.18 9.03 4.92
N LEU A 33 -0.53 7.89 4.90
CA LEU A 33 -1.98 7.88 4.99
C LEU A 33 -2.38 8.38 6.38
N ASP A 34 -3.52 9.07 6.44
CA ASP A 34 -4.17 9.35 7.72
C ASP A 34 -4.39 8.02 8.47
N SER A 35 -4.01 7.95 9.75
CA SER A 35 -4.12 6.73 10.55
C SER A 35 -5.56 6.25 10.73
N SER A 36 -6.55 7.14 10.56
CA SER A 36 -7.96 6.78 10.52
C SER A 36 -8.29 5.86 9.33
N LEU A 37 -7.53 5.90 8.24
CA LEU A 37 -7.75 5.04 7.09
C LEU A 37 -7.44 3.57 7.39
N THR A 38 -6.54 3.28 8.34
CA THR A 38 -6.15 1.92 8.73
C THR A 38 -6.97 1.34 9.87
N ALA A 39 -7.95 2.05 10.42
CA ALA A 39 -8.79 1.52 11.48
C ALA A 39 -9.59 0.29 11.03
N ASP A 40 -9.83 -0.68 11.89
CA ASP A 40 -10.67 -1.82 11.50
C ASP A 40 -12.12 -1.39 11.27
N CYS A 41 -12.84 -2.13 10.45
CA CYS A 41 -14.28 -1.94 10.29
C CYS A 41 -15.01 -2.64 11.45
N PRO A 42 -16.15 -2.08 11.91
CA PRO A 42 -16.87 -2.66 13.03
C PRO A 42 -17.31 -4.08 12.69
N GLN A 43 -17.26 -4.97 13.69
CA GLN A 43 -17.74 -6.33 13.51
C GLN A 43 -19.25 -6.33 13.31
N LEU A 44 -19.72 -7.11 12.33
CA LEU A 44 -21.14 -7.24 12.06
C LEU A 44 -21.81 -8.11 13.13
N PRO A 45 -23.00 -7.71 13.64
CA PRO A 45 -23.81 -8.59 14.46
C PRO A 45 -24.33 -9.77 13.64
N GLU A 46 -24.59 -10.90 14.29
CA GLU A 46 -25.22 -12.06 13.63
C GLU A 46 -26.63 -11.69 13.14
N PRO A 47 -27.06 -12.14 11.95
CA PRO A 47 -28.42 -11.92 11.49
C PRO A 47 -29.44 -12.68 12.34
N PRO A 48 -30.68 -12.16 12.47
CA PRO A 48 -31.76 -12.87 13.16
C PRO A 48 -32.18 -14.13 12.38
N GLU A 49 -32.67 -15.14 13.11
CA GLU A 49 -33.19 -16.38 12.51
C GLU A 49 -34.72 -16.30 12.35
N GLY A 50 -35.21 -16.57 11.13
CA GLY A 50 -36.60 -16.99 10.89
C GLY A 50 -37.62 -15.89 10.55
N ASP A 51 -37.33 -14.61 10.77
CA ASP A 51 -38.20 -13.50 10.35
C ASP A 51 -37.54 -12.59 9.29
N TYR A 52 -38.27 -12.36 8.19
CA TYR A 52 -37.81 -11.52 7.08
C TYR A 52 -37.85 -10.03 7.40
N ASP A 53 -38.78 -9.58 8.24
CA ASP A 53 -38.88 -8.17 8.62
C ASP A 53 -37.71 -7.80 9.55
N GLU A 54 -37.42 -8.64 10.54
CA GLU A 54 -36.22 -8.53 11.38
C GLU A 54 -34.92 -8.61 10.57
N LEU A 55 -34.81 -9.54 9.61
CA LEU A 55 -33.65 -9.63 8.72
C LEU A 55 -33.48 -8.35 7.89
N THR A 56 -34.57 -7.76 7.41
CA THR A 56 -34.53 -6.53 6.62
C THR A 56 -34.09 -5.34 7.45
N ALA A 57 -34.59 -5.21 8.68
CA ALA A 57 -34.13 -4.18 9.61
C ALA A 57 -32.62 -4.34 9.91
N TRP A 58 -32.17 -5.57 10.19
CA TRP A 58 -30.75 -5.88 10.38
C TRP A 58 -29.91 -5.48 9.17
N MET A 59 -30.36 -5.76 7.93
CA MET A 59 -29.62 -5.37 6.72
C MET A 59 -29.46 -3.85 6.59
N VAL A 60 -30.50 -3.07 6.93
CA VAL A 60 -30.44 -1.60 6.90
C VAL A 60 -29.40 -1.07 7.89
N ASP A 61 -29.38 -1.62 9.11
CA ASP A 61 -28.41 -1.25 10.14
C ASP A 61 -26.97 -1.58 9.71
N VAL A 62 -26.76 -2.78 9.14
CA VAL A 62 -25.47 -3.21 8.58
C VAL A 62 -24.98 -2.28 7.48
N ILE A 63 -25.85 -1.88 6.56
CA ILE A 63 -25.51 -0.91 5.50
C ILE A 63 -25.06 0.42 6.10
N GLY A 64 -25.76 0.91 7.12
CA GLY A 64 -25.38 2.11 7.87
C GLY A 64 -24.00 1.98 8.50
N MET A 65 -23.76 0.89 9.24
CA MET A 65 -22.48 0.62 9.91
C MET A 65 -21.28 0.57 8.95
N TYR A 66 -21.46 0.00 7.76
CA TYR A 66 -20.38 -0.16 6.79
C TYR A 66 -20.21 1.02 5.83
N GLY A 67 -21.08 2.04 5.88
CA GLY A 67 -20.96 3.25 5.07
C GLY A 67 -19.64 3.99 5.27
N ASP A 68 -19.25 4.19 6.54
CA ASP A 68 -18.00 4.88 6.90
C ASP A 68 -16.76 4.05 6.53
N CYS A 69 -16.82 2.74 6.76
CA CYS A 69 -15.79 1.79 6.32
C CYS A 69 -15.58 1.86 4.80
N ALA A 70 -16.67 1.86 4.02
CA ALA A 70 -16.61 1.99 2.56
C ALA A 70 -16.06 3.37 2.13
N ALA A 71 -16.39 4.45 2.82
CA ALA A 71 -15.87 5.78 2.54
C ALA A 71 -14.34 5.85 2.77
N ARG A 72 -13.86 5.31 3.89
CA ARG A 72 -12.44 5.19 4.22
C ARG A 72 -11.70 4.33 3.20
N HIS A 73 -12.23 3.17 2.85
CA HIS A 73 -11.65 2.30 1.82
C HIS A 73 -11.49 3.04 0.48
N ARG A 74 -12.50 3.78 0.01
CA ARG A 74 -12.41 4.59 -1.21
C ARG A 74 -11.34 5.69 -1.09
N ALA A 75 -11.18 6.29 0.07
CA ALA A 75 -10.14 7.29 0.30
C ALA A 75 -8.73 6.67 0.21
N THR A 76 -8.52 5.50 0.81
CA THR A 76 -7.27 4.73 0.69
C THR A 76 -6.96 4.39 -0.76
N VAL A 77 -7.94 3.83 -1.49
CA VAL A 77 -7.77 3.48 -2.92
C VAL A 77 -7.44 4.72 -3.76
N ARG A 78 -8.08 5.87 -3.52
CA ARG A 78 -7.74 7.11 -4.25
C ARG A 78 -6.34 7.62 -3.93
N ALA A 79 -5.90 7.51 -2.68
CA ALA A 79 -4.58 7.97 -2.28
C ALA A 79 -3.45 7.11 -2.88
N TRP A 80 -3.71 5.83 -3.14
CA TRP A 80 -2.69 4.88 -3.64
C TRP A 80 -2.86 4.46 -5.10
N GLY A 81 -4.05 4.58 -5.69
CA GLY A 81 -4.32 4.24 -7.10
C GLY A 81 -3.76 5.25 -8.10
N THR A 82 -3.13 6.33 -7.62
CA THR A 82 -2.46 7.35 -8.43
C THR A 82 -0.92 7.21 -8.42
N LEU A 83 -0.39 6.16 -7.79
CA LEU A 83 1.04 5.78 -7.81
C LEU A 83 1.35 4.82 -8.95
#